data_AF-I3UCA5-F1
#
_entry.id   AF-I3UCA5-F1
#
_cell.length_a   1.000
_cell.length_b   1.000
_cell.length_c   1.000
_cell.angle_alpha   90.00
_cell.angle_beta   90.00
_cell.angle_gamma   90.00
#
_symmetry.space_group_name_H-M   'P 1'
#
loop_
_entity.id
_entity.type
_entity.pdbx_description
1 polymer ?
#
loop_
_entity_poly.entity_id
_entity_poly.type
_entity_poly.pdbx_seq_one_letter_code
_entity_poly.pdbx_strand_id
1 'polypeptide(L)' 'MSDLAQLLGLRAEHALAQLFSDNDLRVLTVYEAKPSHARAADRSDPLHEARAQETTSLWCLAPIDTEN' A
#
# COMPACT_ATOMS: atom_id res chain seq x y z
N MET A 1 -4.72 -1.03 0.22
CA MET A 1 -3.78 -0.61 1.26
C MET A 1 -3.08 0.67 0.82
N SER A 2 -3.10 1.72 1.64
CA SER A 2 -2.38 2.98 1.37
C SER A 2 -0.88 2.85 1.72
N ASP A 3 -0.03 3.56 0.98
CA ASP A 3 1.39 3.77 1.23
C ASP A 3 1.66 4.91 2.24
N LEU A 4 0.63 5.57 2.80
CA LEU A 4 0.80 6.66 3.78
C LEU A 4 1.73 6.31 4.94
N ALA A 5 1.67 5.07 5.44
CA ALA A 5 2.57 4.62 6.49
C ALA A 5 4.05 4.61 6.05
N GLN A 6 4.32 4.38 4.76
CA GLN A 6 5.67 4.47 4.18
C GLN A 6 6.08 5.93 4.00
N LEU A 7 5.17 6.79 3.50
CA LEU A 7 5.40 8.24 3.40
C LEU A 7 5.71 8.90 4.75
N LEU A 8 5.14 8.36 5.84
CA LEU A 8 5.39 8.82 7.20
C LEU A 8 6.56 8.09 7.90
N GLY A 9 7.25 7.17 7.22
CA GLY A 9 8.36 6.40 7.78
C GLY A 9 7.97 5.38 8.87
N LEU A 10 6.67 5.09 9.01
CA LEU A 10 6.14 4.15 10.01
C LEU A 10 6.18 2.70 9.54
N ARG A 11 6.36 2.46 8.24
CA ARG A 11 6.47 1.12 7.63
C ARG A 11 7.55 1.13 6.56
N ALA A 12 8.39 0.09 6.53
CA ALA A 12 9.36 -0.09 5.45
C ALA A 12 8.67 -0.27 4.09
N GLU A 13 9.32 0.19 3.03
CA GLU A 13 8.80 0.18 1.66
C GLU A 13 8.31 -1.22 1.22
N HIS A 14 9.09 -2.25 1.51
CA HIS A 14 8.84 -3.64 1.11
C HIS A 14 8.16 -4.50 2.20
N ALA A 15 7.75 -3.92 3.32
CA ALA A 15 7.19 -4.70 4.44
C ALA A 15 5.95 -5.52 4.06
N LEU A 16 5.09 -4.99 3.18
CA LEU A 16 3.91 -5.73 2.71
C LEU A 16 4.29 -6.93 1.84
N ALA A 17 5.24 -6.74 0.91
CA ALA A 17 5.70 -7.81 0.04
C ALA A 17 6.38 -8.93 0.85
N GLN A 18 7.17 -8.56 1.86
CA GLN A 18 7.72 -9.52 2.82
C GLN A 18 6.63 -10.28 3.57
N LEU A 19 5.65 -9.58 4.14
CA LEU A 19 4.52 -10.23 4.83
C LEU A 19 3.77 -11.21 3.94
N PHE A 20 3.60 -10.92 2.64
CA PHE A 20 2.98 -11.87 1.71
C PHE A 20 3.86 -13.11 1.53
N SER A 21 5.15 -12.92 1.24
CA SER A 21 6.10 -14.02 1.06
C SER A 21 6.25 -14.88 2.31
N ASP A 22 6.26 -14.28 3.50
CA ASP A 22 6.37 -14.97 4.79
C ASP A 22 5.13 -15.81 5.13
N ASN A 23 4.03 -15.62 4.40
CA ASN A 23 2.77 -16.34 4.56
C ASN A 23 2.41 -17.17 3.33
N ASP A 24 3.40 -17.56 2.52
CA ASP A 24 3.23 -18.38 1.32
C ASP A 24 2.27 -17.78 0.28
N LEU A 25 2.22 -16.45 0.19
CA LEU A 25 1.41 -15.73 -0.80
C LEU A 25 2.30 -15.11 -1.88
N ARG A 26 1.90 -15.28 -3.14
CA ARG A 26 2.45 -14.56 -4.29
C ARG A 26 1.51 -13.45 -4.76
N VAL A 27 2.09 -12.37 -5.25
CA VAL A 27 1.35 -11.27 -5.88
C VAL A 27 1.05 -11.66 -7.33
N LEU A 28 -0.24 -11.70 -7.69
CA LEU A 28 -0.68 -11.93 -9.06
C LEU A 28 -0.75 -10.62 -9.86
N THR A 29 -1.32 -9.59 -9.25
CA THR A 29 -1.43 -8.26 -9.83
C THR A 29 -1.64 -7.21 -8.74
N VAL A 30 -1.33 -5.97 -9.07
CA VAL A 30 -1.52 -4.80 -8.20
C VAL A 30 -2.25 -3.74 -9.00
N TYR A 31 -3.33 -3.22 -8.43
CA TYR A 31 -4.02 -2.05 -8.96
C TYR A 31 -3.76 -0.86 -8.06
N GLU A 32 -3.49 0.30 -8.66
CA GLU A 32 -3.20 1.52 -7.92
C GLU A 32 -4.27 2.58 -8.18
N ALA A 33 -4.56 3.38 -7.16
CA ALA A 33 -5.47 4.50 -7.23
C ALA A 33 -4.89 5.71 -6.48
N LYS A 34 -5.04 6.89 -7.09
CA LYS A 34 -4.74 8.17 -6.47
C LYS A 34 -5.88 8.62 -5.54
N PRO A 35 -5.57 9.38 -4.48
CA PRO A 35 -6.54 9.80 -3.49
C PRO A 35 -7.58 10.75 -4.11
N SER A 36 -8.86 10.42 -3.96
CA SER A 36 -9.99 11.24 -4.43
C SER A 36 -10.76 11.92 -3.30
N HIS A 37 -10.27 11.81 -2.06
CA HIS A 37 -10.98 12.22 -0.85
C HIS A 37 -10.57 13.62 -0.39
N ALA A 38 -11.48 14.32 0.32
CA ALA A 38 -11.32 15.73 0.67
C ALA A 38 -10.04 16.05 1.47
N ARG A 39 -9.55 15.12 2.32
CA ARG A 39 -8.33 15.35 3.12
C ARG A 39 -7.06 15.45 2.28
N ALA A 40 -7.02 14.84 1.09
CA ALA A 40 -5.90 15.01 0.17
C ALA A 40 -5.87 16.41 -0.47
N ALA A 41 -6.99 17.14 -0.48
CA ALA A 41 -7.09 18.51 -0.99
C ALA A 41 -7.06 19.57 0.12
N ASP A 42 -7.21 19.17 1.39
CA ASP A 42 -7.25 20.07 2.53
C ASP A 42 -5.85 20.48 2.97
N ARG A 43 -5.44 21.71 2.63
CA ARG A 43 -4.13 22.28 3.00
C ARG A 43 -3.98 22.57 4.50
N SER A 44 -5.08 22.56 5.26
CA SER A 44 -5.02 22.74 6.72
C SER A 44 -4.73 21.44 7.47
N ASP A 45 -4.81 20.30 6.78
CA ASP A 45 -4.47 19.00 7.33
C ASP A 45 -2.95 18.88 7.53
N PRO A 46 -2.44 18.54 8.73
CA PRO A 46 -1.00 18.40 8.97
C PRO A 46 -0.31 17.33 8.13
N LEU A 47 -1.07 16.38 7.59
CA LEU A 47 -0.59 15.32 6.72
C LEU A 47 -0.94 15.59 5.25
N HIS A 48 -1.38 16.81 4.90
CA HIS A 48 -1.81 17.16 3.54
C HIS A 48 -0.80 16.73 2.48
N GLU A 49 0.48 17.05 2.68
CA GLU A 49 1.53 16.71 1.71
C GLU A 49 1.65 15.20 1.48
N ALA A 50 1.60 14.41 2.55
CA ALA A 50 1.65 12.96 2.47
C ALA A 50 0.35 12.38 1.88
N ARG A 51 -0.82 12.90 2.28
CA ARG A 51 -2.13 12.49 1.76
C ARG A 51 -2.35 12.87 0.30
N ALA A 52 -1.73 13.93 -0.18
CA ALA A 52 -1.77 14.30 -1.59
C ALA A 52 -0.91 13.37 -2.45
N GLN A 53 0.15 12.80 -1.87
CA GLN A 53 1.10 11.92 -2.56
C GLN A 53 0.74 10.44 -2.45
N GLU A 54 -0.09 10.07 -1.46
CA GLU A 54 -0.40 8.68 -1.18
C GLU A 54 -0.96 7.93 -2.40
N THR A 55 -0.72 6.63 -2.44
CA THR A 55 -1.24 5.72 -3.43
C THR A 55 -1.90 4.54 -2.72
N THR A 56 -3.17 4.31 -3.03
CA THR A 56 -3.90 3.14 -2.52
C THR A 56 -3.73 1.99 -3.51
N SER A 57 -3.13 0.90 -3.04
CA SER A 57 -2.91 -0.32 -3.81
C SER A 57 -3.89 -1.43 -3.44
N LEU A 58 -4.55 -2.05 -4.41
CA LEU A 58 -5.28 -3.31 -4.27
C LEU A 58 -4.38 -4.45 -4.74
N TRP A 59 -4.02 -5.32 -3.81
CA TRP A 59 -3.13 -6.46 -4.06
C TRP A 59 -3.97 -7.71 -4.31
N CYS A 60 -3.86 -8.29 -5.50
CA CYS A 60 -4.43 -9.61 -5.78
C CYS A 60 -3.38 -10.66 -5.44
N LEU A 61 -3.66 -11.46 -4.42
CA LEU A 61 -2.75 -12.47 -3.89
C LEU A 61 -3.31 -13.87 -4.18
N ALA A 62 -2.41 -14.82 -4.34
CA ALA A 62 -2.75 -16.24 -4.37
C ALA A 62 -1.71 -17.03 -3.55
N PRO A 63 -2.06 -18.21 -3.04
CA PRO A 63 -1.07 -19.13 -2.50
C PRO A 63 0.04 -19.38 -3.54
N ILE A 64 1.27 -19.50 -3.07
CA ILE A 64 2.32 -20.13 -3.86
C ILE A 64 1.89 -21.58 -4.02
N ASP A 65 1.82 -22.08 -5.26
CA ASP A 65 1.48 -23.48 -5.52
C ASP A 65 2.57 -24.37 -4.90
N THR A 66 2.35 -24.83 -3.69
CA THR A 66 3.13 -25.89 -3.07
C THR A 66 2.61 -27.22 -3.60
N GLU A 67 3.02 -27.57 -4.82
CA GLU A 67 2.94 -28.96 -5.28
C GLU A 67 4.12 -29.73 -4.68
N ASN A 68 3.83 -30.50 -3.63
CA ASN A 68 4.35 -31.86 -3.46
C ASN A 68 3.45 -32.67 -2.50
#